data_AF-A0A935B7M8-F1
#
_entry.id   AF-A0A935B7M8-F1
#
_cell.length_a   1.000
_cell.length_b   1.000
_cell.length_c   1.000
_cell.angle_alpha   90.00
_cell.angle_beta   90.00
_cell.angle_gamma   90.00
#
_symmetry.space_group_name_H-M   'P 1'
#
loop_
_entity.id
_entity.type
_entity.pdbx_description
1 polymer ?
#
loop_
_entity_poly.entity_id
_entity_poly.type
_entity_poly.pdbx_seq_one_letter_code
_entity_poly.pdbx_strand_id
1 'polypeptide(L)'
;MSNLRNRLKDQRGFNLIELMIVIAIIGLLIGVGSLAWQAVIRSGNETTAAQTPNQLRTYQAQYAGRNKGNFATFEDLVTKMGLDEGFRGEAPVKNGYTFKMTVEPSSGSKPAFYSVSADPVSAEGVTASGTRHFYTDSSLSTIKGTDENRPAKADDPSI
;
A
#
# COMPACT_ATOMS: atom_id res chain seq x y z
N MET A 1 -47.58 -44.86 -32.67
CA MET A 1 -48.40 -43.66 -32.42
C MET A 1 -47.73 -42.85 -31.33
N SER A 2 -47.29 -41.64 -31.69
CA SER A 2 -46.40 -40.75 -30.95
C SER A 2 -47.09 -39.99 -29.83
N ASN A 3 -46.65 -40.15 -28.59
CA ASN A 3 -47.06 -39.30 -27.46
C ASN A 3 -46.05 -38.16 -27.27
N LEU A 4 -46.25 -37.07 -28.01
CA LEU A 4 -45.58 -35.80 -27.75
C LEU A 4 -46.12 -35.21 -26.44
N ARG A 5 -45.41 -35.46 -25.33
CA ARG A 5 -45.62 -34.74 -24.07
C ARG A 5 -45.22 -33.27 -24.27
N ASN A 6 -46.20 -32.40 -24.49
CA ASN A 6 -46.00 -30.96 -24.38
C ASN A 6 -45.63 -30.62 -22.93
N ARG A 7 -44.34 -30.43 -22.67
CA ARG A 7 -43.89 -29.70 -21.48
C ARG A 7 -44.34 -28.26 -21.66
N LEU A 8 -45.39 -27.85 -20.94
CA LEU A 8 -45.67 -26.44 -20.72
C LEU A 8 -44.42 -25.85 -20.06
N LYS A 9 -43.61 -25.11 -20.83
CA LYS A 9 -42.54 -24.30 -20.29
C LYS A 9 -43.22 -23.26 -19.40
N ASP A 10 -42.96 -23.34 -18.10
CA ASP A 10 -43.40 -22.36 -17.11
C ASP A 10 -42.74 -21.01 -17.46
N GLN A 11 -43.42 -20.21 -18.29
CA GLN A 11 -42.97 -18.87 -18.68
C GLN A 11 -43.29 -17.92 -17.53
N ARG A 12 -42.57 -18.05 -16.41
CA ARG A 12 -42.52 -16.99 -15.40
C ARG A 12 -41.71 -15.85 -15.99
N GLY A 13 -42.40 -14.91 -16.60
CA GLY A 13 -41.81 -13.67 -17.10
C GLY A 13 -41.31 -12.82 -15.92
N PHE A 14 -40.13 -12.25 -16.10
CA PHE A 14 -39.52 -11.31 -15.17
C PHE A 14 -40.36 -10.02 -15.11
N ASN A 15 -40.83 -9.62 -13.93
CA ASN A 15 -41.65 -8.42 -13.80
C ASN A 15 -40.77 -7.17 -13.74
N LEU A 16 -41.17 -6.07 -14.41
CA LEU A 16 -40.44 -4.80 -14.37
C LEU A 16 -40.32 -4.26 -12.94
N ILE A 17 -41.35 -4.43 -12.10
CA ILE A 17 -41.28 -3.99 -10.70
C ILE A 17 -40.29 -4.83 -9.88
N GLU A 18 -40.16 -6.13 -10.17
CA GLU A 18 -39.14 -6.97 -9.52
C GLU A 18 -37.74 -6.49 -9.88
N LEU A 19 -37.50 -6.14 -11.16
CA LEU A 19 -36.24 -5.51 -11.55
C LEU A 19 -36.00 -4.20 -10.81
N MET A 20 -37.02 -3.33 -10.74
CA MET A 20 -36.89 -2.02 -10.11
C MET A 20 -36.53 -2.13 -8.63
N ILE A 21 -37.14 -3.06 -7.90
CA ILE A 21 -36.81 -3.29 -6.49
C ILE A 21 -35.38 -3.85 -6.36
N VAL A 22 -34.98 -4.77 -7.23
CA VAL A 22 -33.62 -5.34 -7.21
C VAL A 22 -32.56 -4.26 -7.44
N ILE A 23 -32.71 -3.41 -8.47
CA ILE A 23 -31.74 -2.34 -8.72
C ILE A 23 -31.75 -1.28 -7.61
N ALA A 24 -32.91 -1.02 -6.98
CA ALA A 24 -33.00 -0.11 -5.85
C ALA A 24 -32.24 -0.64 -4.63
N ILE A 25 -32.39 -1.93 -4.31
CA ILE A 25 -31.65 -2.57 -3.22
C ILE A 25 -30.15 -2.60 -3.51
N ILE A 26 -29.75 -2.94 -4.75
CA ILE A 26 -28.33 -2.93 -5.15
C ILE A 26 -27.74 -1.52 -5.01
N GLY A 27 -28.45 -0.48 -5.48
CA GLY A 27 -28.01 0.91 -5.34
C GLY A 27 -27.80 1.33 -3.89
N LEU A 28 -28.71 0.92 -3.00
CA LEU A 28 -28.59 1.16 -1.55
C LEU A 28 -27.39 0.42 -0.94
N LEU A 29 -27.19 -0.85 -1.28
CA LEU A 29 -26.06 -1.66 -0.80
C LEU A 29 -24.71 -1.09 -1.24
N ILE A 30 -24.59 -0.65 -2.50
CA ILE A 30 -23.37 -0.01 -3.01
C ILE A 30 -23.12 1.31 -2.27
N GLY A 31 -24.16 2.11 -2.05
CA GLY A 31 -24.06 3.37 -1.33
C GLY A 31 -23.44 3.22 0.06
N VAL A 32 -24.00 2.34 0.90
CA VAL A 32 -23.47 2.10 2.26
C VAL A 32 -22.17 1.29 2.27
N GLY A 33 -22.01 0.36 1.33
CA GLY A 33 -20.83 -0.50 1.24
C GLY A 33 -19.55 0.24 0.87
N SER A 34 -19.66 1.33 0.12
CA SER A 34 -18.51 2.11 -0.36
C SER A 34 -17.62 2.64 0.78
N LEU A 35 -18.21 3.19 1.84
CA LEU A 35 -17.47 3.75 2.97
C LEU A 35 -16.76 2.66 3.79
N ALA A 36 -17.44 1.54 4.04
CA ALA A 36 -16.86 0.40 4.75
C ALA A 36 -15.68 -0.19 3.95
N TRP A 37 -15.82 -0.28 2.63
CA TRP A 37 -14.75 -0.76 1.75
C TRP A 37 -13.51 0.15 1.81
N GLN A 38 -13.67 1.47 1.78
CA GLN A 38 -12.55 2.41 1.88
C GLN A 38 -11.77 2.24 3.18
N ALA A 39 -12.44 2.02 4.31
CA ALA A 39 -11.78 1.77 5.58
C ALA A 39 -10.95 0.47 5.56
N VAL A 40 -11.44 -0.58 4.91
CA VAL A 40 -10.71 -1.86 4.74
C VAL A 40 -9.48 -1.67 3.87
N ILE A 41 -9.60 -0.98 2.74
CA ILE A 41 -8.46 -0.67 1.86
C ILE A 41 -7.40 0.14 2.60
N ARG A 42 -7.82 1.19 3.33
CA ARG A 42 -6.92 2.01 4.14
C ARG A 42 -6.14 1.18 5.17
N SER A 43 -6.82 0.28 5.88
CA SER A 43 -6.16 -0.61 6.85
C SER A 43 -5.17 -1.58 6.18
N GLY A 44 -5.52 -2.10 4.99
CA GLY A 44 -4.61 -2.95 4.20
C GLY A 44 -3.37 -2.20 3.70
N ASN A 45 -3.57 -0.95 3.25
CA ASN A 45 -2.50 -0.06 2.84
C ASN A 45 -1.53 0.21 4.00
N GLU A 46 -2.04 0.60 5.17
CA GLU A 46 -1.24 0.82 6.38
C GLU A 46 -0.45 -0.42 6.81
N THR A 47 -1.08 -1.60 6.77
CA THR A 47 -0.42 -2.86 7.12
C THR A 47 0.76 -3.14 6.19
N THR A 48 0.57 -2.93 4.89
CA THR A 48 1.65 -3.16 3.91
C THR A 48 2.73 -2.09 4.01
N ALA A 49 2.34 -0.84 4.23
CA ALA A 49 3.26 0.29 4.41
C ALA A 49 4.12 0.14 5.67
N ALA A 50 3.57 -0.39 6.76
CA ALA A 50 4.33 -0.67 7.99
C ALA A 50 5.41 -1.75 7.79
N GLN A 51 5.17 -2.73 6.92
CA GLN A 51 6.10 -3.84 6.65
C GLN A 51 7.17 -3.48 5.61
N THR A 52 6.83 -2.62 4.65
CA THR A 52 7.71 -2.26 3.52
C THR A 52 9.09 -1.72 3.96
N PRO A 53 9.20 -0.82 4.96
CA PRO A 53 10.50 -0.38 5.49
C PRO A 53 11.40 -1.53 5.96
N ASN A 54 10.87 -2.58 6.59
CA ASN A 54 11.66 -3.74 7.00
C ASN A 54 12.19 -4.54 5.79
N GLN A 55 11.37 -4.66 4.75
CA GLN A 55 11.80 -5.25 3.49
C GLN A 55 12.93 -4.42 2.85
N LEU A 56 12.78 -3.10 2.79
CA LEU A 56 13.82 -2.21 2.25
C LEU A 56 15.12 -2.27 3.07
N ARG A 57 15.05 -2.32 4.40
CA ARG A 57 16.22 -2.53 5.27
C ARG A 57 16.98 -3.81 4.91
N THR A 58 16.26 -4.89 4.63
CA THR A 58 16.86 -6.18 4.23
C THR A 58 17.59 -6.06 2.90
N TYR A 59 16.97 -5.41 1.91
CA TYR A 59 17.61 -5.13 0.61
C TYR A 59 18.83 -4.21 0.73
N GLN A 60 18.75 -3.18 1.57
CA GLN A 60 19.86 -2.28 1.87
C GLN A 60 21.04 -3.01 2.52
N ALA A 61 20.78 -3.88 3.48
CA ALA A 61 21.82 -4.69 4.13
C ALA A 61 22.53 -5.62 3.12
N GLN A 62 21.76 -6.28 2.25
CA GLN A 62 22.33 -7.11 1.19
C GLN A 62 23.15 -6.30 0.19
N TYR A 63 22.67 -5.12 -0.21
CA TYR A 63 23.41 -4.23 -1.10
C TYR A 63 24.71 -3.73 -0.46
N ALA A 64 24.65 -3.27 0.79
CA ALA A 64 25.81 -2.78 1.54
C ALA A 64 26.89 -3.85 1.69
N GLY A 65 26.51 -5.11 1.91
CA GLY A 65 27.43 -6.25 1.95
C GLY A 65 28.21 -6.47 0.65
N ARG A 66 27.66 -6.04 -0.49
CA ARG A 66 28.30 -6.14 -1.83
C ARG A 66 29.00 -4.85 -2.27
N ASN A 67 28.71 -3.73 -1.61
CA ASN A 67 29.10 -2.39 -2.06
C ASN A 67 29.91 -1.60 -1.02
N LYS A 68 30.77 -2.31 -0.27
CA LYS A 68 31.70 -1.71 0.72
C LYS A 68 30.98 -0.87 1.79
N GLY A 69 29.78 -1.28 2.20
CA GLY A 69 28.99 -0.57 3.20
C GLY A 69 28.18 0.63 2.67
N ASN A 70 28.23 0.92 1.37
CA ASN A 70 27.36 1.95 0.77
C ASN A 70 25.94 1.43 0.57
N PHE A 71 24.98 2.34 0.68
CA PHE A 71 23.56 2.06 0.47
C PHE A 71 23.11 2.37 -0.95
N ALA A 72 21.98 1.79 -1.35
CA ALA A 72 21.44 1.86 -2.69
C ALA A 72 20.26 2.83 -2.77
N THR A 73 20.08 3.46 -3.92
CA THR A 73 18.82 4.15 -4.25
C THR A 73 17.71 3.14 -4.57
N PHE A 74 16.45 3.59 -4.69
CA PHE A 74 15.38 2.71 -5.16
C PHE A 74 15.71 2.04 -6.51
N GLU A 75 16.27 2.80 -7.45
CA GLU A 75 16.65 2.29 -8.78
C GLU A 75 17.72 1.19 -8.68
N ASP A 76 18.72 1.37 -7.81
CA ASP A 76 19.73 0.34 -7.56
C ASP A 76 19.13 -0.92 -6.93
N LEU A 77 18.20 -0.77 -5.98
CA LEU A 77 17.54 -1.92 -5.35
C LEU A 77 16.69 -2.71 -6.35
N VAL A 78 15.96 -2.03 -7.24
CA VAL A 78 15.17 -2.70 -8.29
C VAL A 78 16.08 -3.43 -9.26
N THR A 79 17.10 -2.74 -9.79
CA THR A 79 17.94 -3.28 -10.87
C THR A 79 18.97 -4.30 -10.41
N LYS A 80 19.56 -4.14 -9.22
CA LYS A 80 20.69 -4.96 -8.73
C LYS A 80 20.30 -5.96 -7.64
N MET A 81 19.20 -5.70 -6.92
CA MET A 81 18.78 -6.53 -5.79
C MET A 81 17.45 -7.25 -6.01
N GLY A 82 16.71 -6.94 -7.08
CA GLY A 82 15.42 -7.56 -7.39
C GLY A 82 14.28 -7.05 -6.51
N LEU A 83 14.37 -5.81 -6.02
CA LEU A 83 13.22 -5.13 -5.45
C LEU A 83 12.12 -4.99 -6.52
N ASP A 84 10.86 -5.07 -6.09
CA ASP A 84 9.68 -4.94 -6.94
C ASP A 84 9.70 -3.65 -7.78
N GLU A 85 9.34 -3.76 -9.07
CA GLU A 85 9.41 -2.64 -10.03
C GLU A 85 8.51 -1.46 -9.68
N GLY A 86 7.49 -1.65 -8.84
CA GLY A 86 6.65 -0.58 -8.31
C GLY A 86 7.39 0.42 -7.43
N PHE A 87 8.64 0.16 -7.07
CA PHE A 87 9.53 1.12 -6.39
C PHE A 87 10.39 1.95 -7.33
N ARG A 88 10.26 1.81 -8.66
CA ARG A 88 11.03 2.65 -9.60
C ARG A 88 10.63 4.13 -9.50
N GLY A 89 11.61 5.00 -9.71
CA GLY A 89 11.44 6.46 -9.66
C GLY A 89 11.86 7.09 -8.33
N GLU A 90 11.72 8.41 -8.24
CA GLU A 90 12.20 9.21 -7.09
C GLU A 90 11.27 9.13 -5.87
N ALA A 91 9.96 9.11 -6.12
CA ALA A 91 8.93 9.04 -5.08
C ALA A 91 7.86 7.99 -5.46
N PRO A 92 8.20 6.70 -5.46
CA PRO A 92 7.28 5.64 -5.88
C PRO A 92 6.02 5.62 -5.00
N VAL A 93 4.87 5.41 -5.64
CA VAL A 93 3.58 5.29 -4.97
C VAL A 93 3.12 3.83 -5.05
N LYS A 94 2.94 3.19 -3.89
CA LYS A 94 2.50 1.79 -3.81
C LYS A 94 1.52 1.61 -2.67
N ASN A 95 0.40 0.92 -2.94
CA ASN A 95 -0.66 0.64 -1.96
C ASN A 95 -1.09 1.88 -1.17
N GLY A 96 -1.33 3.00 -1.85
CA GLY A 96 -1.79 4.24 -1.21
C GLY A 96 -0.73 5.02 -0.41
N TYR A 97 0.55 4.62 -0.49
CA TYR A 97 1.66 5.27 0.19
C TYR A 97 2.72 5.76 -0.81
N THR A 98 3.21 6.97 -0.58
CA THR A 98 4.39 7.52 -1.26
C THR A 98 5.62 7.20 -0.43
N PHE A 99 6.61 6.59 -1.06
CA PHE A 99 7.89 6.30 -0.42
C PHE A 99 8.94 7.31 -0.87
N LYS A 100 9.77 7.77 0.05
CA LYS A 100 10.93 8.60 -0.25
C LYS A 100 12.16 8.00 0.37
N MET A 101 13.29 8.08 -0.35
CA MET A 101 14.56 7.58 0.12
C MET A 101 15.64 8.63 -0.06
N THR A 102 16.42 8.84 0.99
CA THR A 102 17.65 9.63 0.95
C THR A 102 18.81 8.67 1.13
N VAL A 103 19.85 8.81 0.31
CA VAL A 103 21.08 8.02 0.40
C VAL A 103 22.26 8.96 0.40
N GLU A 104 23.12 8.83 1.41
CA GLU A 104 24.34 9.59 1.54
C GLU A 104 25.53 8.62 1.56
N PRO A 105 26.49 8.74 0.61
CA PRO A 105 27.68 7.91 0.61
C PRO A 105 28.58 8.24 1.81
N SER A 106 29.43 7.31 2.20
CA SER A 106 30.43 7.59 3.24
C SER A 106 31.38 8.70 2.79
N SER A 107 31.73 9.58 3.71
CA SER A 107 32.80 10.58 3.55
C SER A 107 33.87 10.38 4.64
N GLY A 108 35.01 11.06 4.52
CA GLY A 108 36.12 10.91 5.49
C GLY A 108 35.74 11.17 6.95
N SER A 109 34.62 11.86 7.20
CA SER A 109 34.15 12.25 8.53
C SER A 109 32.79 11.65 8.92
N LYS A 110 32.12 10.93 8.01
CA LYS A 110 30.76 10.41 8.24
C LYS A 110 30.57 9.04 7.57
N PRO A 111 30.00 8.04 8.28
CA PRO A 111 29.64 6.78 7.65
C PRO A 111 28.56 6.99 6.59
N ALA A 112 28.39 6.01 5.69
CA ALA A 112 27.26 6.02 4.76
C ALA A 112 25.94 6.01 5.54
N PHE A 113 24.91 6.64 4.98
CA PHE A 113 23.60 6.78 5.61
C PHE A 113 22.51 6.57 4.57
N TYR A 114 21.38 6.04 5.02
CA TYR A 114 20.14 6.12 4.26
C TYR A 114 18.97 6.33 5.21
N SER A 115 17.91 6.96 4.69
CA SER A 115 16.61 7.00 5.35
C SER A 115 15.51 6.69 4.35
N VAL A 116 14.42 6.08 4.83
CA VAL A 116 13.20 5.85 4.07
C VAL A 116 12.03 6.38 4.87
N SER A 117 11.17 7.17 4.23
CA SER A 117 9.83 7.50 4.74
C SER A 117 8.76 6.83 3.88
N ALA A 118 7.63 6.51 4.51
CA ALA A 118 6.42 6.08 3.85
C ALA A 118 5.26 6.92 4.39
N ASP A 119 4.68 7.73 3.51
CA ASP A 119 3.63 8.68 3.85
C ASP A 119 2.37 8.36 3.03
N PRO A 120 1.17 8.39 3.62
CA PRO A 120 -0.05 8.17 2.85
C PRO A 120 -0.19 9.26 1.77
N VAL A 121 -0.61 8.87 0.57
CA VAL A 121 -0.92 9.80 -0.53
C VAL A 121 -1.98 10.82 -0.11
N SER A 122 -2.93 10.42 0.73
CA SER A 122 -3.88 11.31 1.41
C SER A 122 -4.01 10.88 2.86
N ALA A 123 -3.58 11.74 3.79
CA ALA A 123 -3.60 11.48 5.23
C ALA A 123 -4.97 11.74 5.89
N GLU A 124 -5.84 12.51 5.22
CA GLU A 124 -7.08 13.02 5.81
C GLU A 124 -8.32 12.71 4.95
N GLY A 125 -9.49 12.81 5.60
CA GLY A 125 -10.80 12.63 4.99
C GLY A 125 -11.27 11.19 4.90
N VAL A 126 -12.52 11.02 4.46
CA VAL A 126 -13.14 9.70 4.25
C VAL A 126 -12.41 8.87 3.18
N THR A 127 -11.73 9.54 2.25
CA THR A 127 -10.96 8.93 1.17
C THR A 127 -9.47 8.80 1.49
N ALA A 128 -9.05 8.96 2.76
CA ALA A 128 -7.67 8.82 3.18
C ALA A 128 -7.11 7.44 2.78
N SER A 129 -5.89 7.42 2.23
CA SER A 129 -5.22 6.20 1.81
C SER A 129 -4.51 5.49 2.97
N GLY A 130 -4.26 6.23 4.05
CA GLY A 130 -3.70 5.82 5.33
C GLY A 130 -3.72 7.02 6.29
N THR A 131 -3.64 6.79 7.60
CA THR A 131 -3.48 7.87 8.60
C THR A 131 -2.14 7.81 9.33
N ARG A 132 -1.37 6.74 9.14
CA ARG A 132 -0.09 6.52 9.81
C ARG A 132 1.06 6.80 8.85
N HIS A 133 2.13 7.37 9.38
CA HIS A 133 3.39 7.64 8.70
C HIS A 133 4.48 6.73 9.24
N PHE A 134 5.43 6.31 8.40
CA PHE A 134 6.50 5.41 8.80
C PHE A 134 7.87 5.92 8.41
N TYR A 135 8.86 5.63 9.24
CA TYR A 135 10.24 6.05 9.02
C TYR A 135 11.23 4.98 9.48
N THR A 136 12.33 4.85 8.75
CA THR A 136 13.53 4.13 9.20
C THR A 136 14.77 4.76 8.60
N ASP A 137 15.89 4.55 9.26
CA ASP A 137 17.20 4.87 8.73
C ASP A 137 18.20 3.74 9.01
N SER A 138 19.43 3.90 8.53
CA SER A 138 20.53 2.94 8.70
C SER A 138 20.99 2.73 10.15
N SER A 139 20.69 3.67 11.05
CA SER A 139 21.08 3.63 12.46
C SER A 139 20.02 3.01 13.37
N LEU A 140 18.75 3.08 12.97
CA LEU A 140 17.65 2.53 13.71
C LEU A 140 17.62 1.01 13.62
N SER A 141 17.15 0.32 14.68
CA SER A 141 16.90 -1.13 14.68
C SER A 141 15.43 -1.49 14.48
N THR A 142 14.53 -0.52 14.63
CA THR A 142 13.08 -0.67 14.55
C THR A 142 12.49 0.41 13.65
N ILE A 143 11.33 0.14 13.05
CA ILE A 143 10.57 1.15 12.32
C ILE A 143 9.96 2.14 13.29
N LYS A 144 9.97 3.42 12.93
CA LYS A 144 9.28 4.50 13.65
C LYS A 144 7.98 4.83 12.97
N GLY A 145 6.99 5.26 13.74
CA GLY A 145 5.73 5.69 13.16
C GLY A 145 4.97 6.68 14.03
N THR A 146 4.13 7.46 13.37
CA THR A 146 3.25 8.44 13.99
C THR A 146 1.89 8.43 13.30
N ASP A 147 0.84 8.80 14.03
CA ASP A 147 -0.52 9.08 13.56
C ASP A 147 -0.80 10.59 13.48
N GLU A 148 0.17 11.42 13.87
CA GLU A 148 0.12 12.86 13.61
C GLU A 148 0.20 13.12 12.10
N ASN A 149 -0.53 14.13 11.60
CA ASN A 149 -0.52 14.50 10.18
C ASN A 149 0.80 15.22 9.78
N ARG A 150 1.89 14.47 9.84
CA ARG A 150 3.25 14.87 9.45
C ARG A 150 4.09 13.62 9.15
N PRO A 151 5.16 13.75 8.35
CA PRO A 151 6.10 12.66 8.18
C PRO A 151 6.67 12.15 9.51
N ALA A 152 6.84 10.84 9.59
CA ALA A 152 7.52 10.20 10.71
C ALA A 152 9.03 10.53 10.68
N LYS A 153 9.66 10.56 11.86
CA LYS A 153 11.06 10.90 12.08
C LYS A 153 11.70 9.95 13.11
N ALA A 154 13.03 10.03 13.24
CA ALA A 154 13.82 9.07 14.02
C ALA A 154 13.47 9.04 15.53
N ASP A 155 12.94 10.12 16.07
CA ASP A 155 12.54 10.27 17.48
C ASP A 155 11.08 9.85 17.76
N ASP A 156 10.30 9.50 16.73
CA ASP A 156 8.94 8.98 16.92
C ASP A 156 8.94 7.60 17.62
N PRO A 157 7.79 7.17 18.17
CA PRO A 157 7.63 5.86 18.77
C PRO A 157 7.97 4.73 17.79
N SER A 158 8.55 3.65 18.32
CA SER A 158 8.72 2.43 17.55
C SER A 158 7.39 1.70 17.40
N ILE A 159 7.19 1.04 16.26
CA ILE A 159 6.00 0.22 15.96
C ILE A 159 6.26 -1.27 16.10
#